data_AF-A0A074Z286-F1
#
_entry.id   AF-A0A074Z286-F1
#
_cell.length_a   1.000
_cell.length_b   1.000
_cell.length_c   1.000
_cell.angle_alpha   90.00
_cell.angle_beta   90.00
_cell.angle_gamma   90.00
#
_symmetry.space_group_name_H-M   'P 1'
#
loop_
_entity.id
_entity.type
_entity.pdbx_description
1 polymer ?
#
loop_
_entity_poly.entity_id
_entity_poly.type
_entity_poly.pdbx_seq_one_letter_code
_entity_poly.pdbx_strand_id
1 'polypeptide(L)'
;MASELELDDKRIEFLADYVLNSNKLKPDKWMKLWNVEEMRKTIINFFENADQMHLFILLTPAGALQAQTQFPSSSKAKSCYFMKKEKCSIKKDSPVNKLLNYGDLSSNPLENFSAFVDEVLLPLVSNKENYMSWPDIIYDDIVKHARGLKRQTDIIVGQAKGKTFLPLLTDSGDVSSGKKERKISRSLVYSIESLVIAWSHQIHKALLKDSAKPLLDNLHPNPLVEIDFWKAKAADLLNIFEQLNASKVRQMAKILEQANSSYFLPFKDMFKSVVA
;
A
#
# COMPACT_ATOMS: atom_id res chain seq x y z
N MET A 1 24.27 -22.87 -1.93
CA MET A 1 24.94 -21.72 -1.28
C MET A 1 24.90 -21.85 0.24
N ALA A 2 23.76 -22.22 0.86
CA ALA A 2 23.76 -22.55 2.29
C ALA A 2 24.38 -23.93 2.63
N SER A 3 24.44 -24.86 1.67
CA SER A 3 25.07 -26.19 1.81
C SER A 3 26.60 -26.16 2.05
N GLU A 4 27.23 -24.99 1.94
CA GLU A 4 28.64 -24.76 2.30
C GLU A 4 28.79 -24.31 3.77
N LEU A 5 27.68 -23.99 4.44
CA LEU A 5 27.65 -23.62 5.84
C LEU A 5 27.46 -24.92 6.64
N GLU A 6 28.44 -25.32 7.44
CA GLU A 6 28.36 -26.46 8.35
C GLU A 6 27.35 -26.16 9.48
N LEU A 7 26.05 -26.17 9.17
CA LEU A 7 24.95 -25.88 10.07
C LEU A 7 24.23 -27.19 10.44
N ASP A 8 24.36 -27.65 11.68
CA ASP A 8 23.74 -28.91 12.16
C ASP A 8 22.19 -28.86 12.29
N ASP A 9 21.53 -27.84 11.74
CA ASP A 9 20.10 -27.60 11.92
C ASP A 9 19.44 -27.17 10.60
N LYS A 10 18.68 -28.10 10.01
CA LYS A 10 17.95 -27.91 8.74
C LYS A 10 17.02 -26.70 8.75
N ARG A 11 16.52 -26.30 9.91
CA ARG A 11 15.67 -25.10 10.04
C ARG A 11 16.48 -23.84 9.76
N ILE A 12 17.72 -23.81 10.24
CA ILE A 12 18.65 -22.69 10.09
C ILE A 12 19.21 -22.66 8.66
N GLU A 13 19.56 -23.81 8.10
CA GLU A 13 19.95 -23.94 6.69
C GLU A 13 18.88 -23.37 5.75
N PHE A 14 17.60 -23.70 6.01
CA PHE A 14 16.48 -23.18 5.23
C PHE A 14 16.38 -21.65 5.28
N LEU A 15 16.47 -21.05 6.47
CA LEU A 15 16.47 -19.59 6.62
C LEU A 15 17.67 -18.95 5.90
N ALA A 16 18.85 -19.53 6.10
CA ALA A 16 20.09 -19.05 5.50
C ALA A 16 20.00 -19.05 3.98
N ASP A 17 19.56 -20.15 3.38
CA ASP A 17 19.45 -20.28 1.93
C ASP A 17 18.46 -19.26 1.36
N TYR A 18 17.28 -19.12 1.97
CA TYR A 18 16.30 -18.14 1.53
C TYR A 18 16.83 -16.70 1.62
N VAL A 19 17.41 -16.31 2.77
CA VAL A 19 17.92 -14.95 2.99
C VAL A 19 19.08 -14.63 2.04
N LEU A 20 20.02 -15.54 1.87
CA LEU A 20 21.19 -15.35 1.00
C LEU A 20 20.77 -15.24 -0.47
N ASN A 21 19.88 -16.13 -0.94
CA ASN A 21 19.40 -16.13 -2.33
C ASN A 21 18.56 -14.90 -2.63
N SER A 22 17.61 -14.57 -1.74
CA SER A 22 16.72 -13.41 -1.89
C SER A 22 17.48 -12.08 -1.96
N ASN A 23 18.56 -11.93 -1.17
CA ASN A 23 19.35 -10.71 -1.10
C ASN A 23 20.64 -10.77 -1.95
N LYS A 24 20.89 -11.86 -2.67
CA LYS A 24 22.11 -12.11 -3.46
C LYS A 24 23.40 -11.91 -2.63
N LEU A 25 23.39 -12.43 -1.40
CA LEU A 25 24.50 -12.30 -0.45
C LEU A 25 25.41 -13.53 -0.45
N LYS A 26 26.68 -13.33 -0.09
CA LYS A 26 27.65 -14.40 0.11
C LYS A 26 27.42 -15.12 1.45
N PRO A 27 27.76 -16.42 1.57
CA PRO A 27 27.55 -17.20 2.80
C PRO A 27 28.19 -16.60 4.07
N ASP A 28 29.30 -15.87 3.95
CA ASP A 28 29.97 -15.20 5.07
C ASP A 28 29.07 -14.20 5.81
N LYS A 29 28.09 -13.61 5.12
CA LYS A 29 27.12 -12.68 5.71
C LYS A 29 26.20 -13.38 6.70
N TRP A 30 25.77 -14.61 6.41
CA TRP A 30 24.98 -15.40 7.34
C TRP A 30 25.80 -15.81 8.56
N MET A 31 27.04 -16.26 8.37
CA MET A 31 27.91 -16.63 9.50
C MET A 31 28.18 -15.46 10.43
N LYS A 32 28.36 -14.25 9.89
CA LYS A 32 28.48 -13.02 10.72
C LYS A 32 27.24 -12.77 11.58
N LEU A 33 26.03 -13.02 11.06
CA LEU A 33 24.80 -12.95 11.84
C LEU A 33 24.75 -14.06 12.90
N TRP A 34 25.03 -15.30 12.50
CA TRP A 34 24.91 -16.49 13.34
C TRP A 34 25.91 -16.51 14.51
N ASN A 35 27.09 -15.92 14.32
CA ASN A 35 28.11 -15.81 15.35
C ASN A 35 27.79 -14.74 16.41
N VAL A 36 26.78 -13.88 16.17
CA VAL A 36 26.27 -12.96 17.20
C VAL A 36 25.28 -13.71 18.08
N GLU A 37 25.64 -13.89 19.35
CA GLU A 37 24.89 -14.73 20.29
C GLU A 37 23.42 -14.30 20.44
N GLU A 38 23.14 -13.00 20.52
CA GLU A 38 21.79 -12.44 20.61
C GLU A 38 20.94 -12.76 19.38
N MET A 39 21.51 -12.64 18.18
CA MET A 39 20.83 -12.93 16.92
C MET A 39 20.54 -14.43 16.81
N ARG A 40 21.52 -15.26 17.16
CA ARG A 40 21.36 -16.72 17.22
C ARG A 40 20.26 -17.14 18.19
N LYS A 41 20.24 -16.60 19.40
CA LYS A 41 19.18 -16.84 20.40
C LYS A 41 17.81 -16.42 19.86
N THR A 42 17.73 -15.29 19.17
CA THR A 42 16.48 -14.79 18.56
C THR A 42 15.93 -15.77 17.52
N ILE A 43 16.79 -16.28 16.63
CA ILE A 43 16.42 -17.24 15.58
C ILE A 43 16.01 -18.59 16.20
N ILE A 44 16.75 -19.10 17.19
CA ILE A 44 16.42 -20.36 17.87
C ILE A 44 15.10 -20.24 18.63
N ASN A 45 14.91 -19.15 19.38
CA ASN A 45 13.67 -18.87 20.11
C ASN A 45 12.46 -18.80 19.17
N PHE A 46 12.61 -18.26 17.95
CA PHE A 46 11.54 -18.32 16.95
C PHE A 46 11.10 -19.76 16.67
N PHE A 47 11.99 -20.74 16.56
CA PHE A 47 11.56 -22.12 16.33
C PHE A 47 11.05 -22.82 17.59
N GLU A 48 11.68 -22.59 18.75
CA GLU A 48 11.39 -23.33 19.98
C GLU A 48 10.19 -22.80 20.76
N ASN A 49 9.94 -21.49 20.74
CA ASN A 49 8.82 -20.88 21.45
C ASN A 49 7.55 -20.89 20.58
N ALA A 50 6.49 -21.56 21.06
CA ALA A 50 5.22 -21.66 20.35
C ALA A 50 4.51 -20.32 20.13
N ASP A 51 4.70 -19.35 21.02
CA ASP A 51 4.10 -18.02 20.93
C ASP A 51 4.90 -17.06 20.03
N GLN A 52 6.15 -17.38 19.75
CA GLN A 52 6.97 -16.58 18.84
C GLN A 52 6.60 -16.88 17.38
N MET A 53 5.62 -16.13 16.85
CA MET A 53 5.03 -16.36 15.54
C MET A 53 5.80 -15.73 14.37
N HIS A 54 6.60 -14.70 14.62
CA HIS A 54 7.22 -13.88 13.59
C HIS A 54 8.74 -13.81 13.77
N LEU A 55 9.47 -13.84 12.66
CA LEU A 55 10.91 -13.57 12.57
C LEU A 55 11.17 -12.71 11.34
N PHE A 56 11.97 -11.67 11.51
CA PHE A 56 12.41 -10.78 10.44
C PHE A 56 13.92 -10.78 10.38
N ILE A 57 14.46 -10.94 9.17
CA ILE A 57 15.89 -10.81 8.89
C ILE A 57 16.08 -9.57 8.02
N LEU A 58 16.75 -8.56 8.57
CA LEU A 58 16.94 -7.26 7.93
C LEU A 58 18.37 -7.12 7.43
N LEU A 59 18.52 -6.46 6.29
CA LEU A 59 19.81 -5.94 5.84
C LEU A 59 19.96 -4.48 6.28
N THR A 60 20.88 -4.23 7.21
CA THR A 60 21.19 -2.87 7.66
C THR A 60 21.86 -2.05 6.54
N PRO A 61 21.83 -0.70 6.61
CA PRO A 61 22.54 0.15 5.66
C PRO A 61 24.05 -0.10 5.60
N ALA A 62 24.65 -0.60 6.69
CA ALA A 62 26.05 -1.02 6.74
C ALA A 62 26.32 -2.38 6.06
N GLY A 63 25.29 -3.02 5.50
CA GLY A 63 25.38 -4.31 4.83
C GLY A 63 25.54 -5.50 5.79
N ALA A 64 25.22 -5.33 7.07
CA ALA A 64 25.15 -6.42 8.05
C ALA A 64 23.70 -6.93 8.18
N LEU A 65 23.53 -8.23 8.43
CA LEU A 65 22.24 -8.82 8.72
C LEU A 65 21.88 -8.66 10.21
N GLN A 66 20.60 -8.48 10.51
CA GLN A 66 20.05 -8.48 11.87
C GLN A 66 18.78 -9.32 11.95
N ALA A 67 18.56 -10.00 13.07
CA ALA A 67 17.37 -10.79 13.35
C ALA A 67 16.54 -10.12 14.45
N GLN A 68 15.23 -10.02 14.24
CA GLN A 68 14.30 -9.49 15.23
C GLN A 68 12.92 -10.13 15.12
N THR A 69 12.12 -10.01 16.18
CA THR A 69 10.79 -10.63 16.30
C THR A 69 9.64 -9.65 16.12
N GLN A 70 9.93 -8.35 16.24
CA GLN A 70 8.97 -7.27 16.05
C GLN A 70 9.00 -6.77 14.61
N PHE A 71 7.85 -6.28 14.13
CA PHE A 71 7.74 -5.71 12.79
C PHE A 71 8.72 -4.53 12.64
N PRO A 72 9.50 -4.47 11.56
CA PRO A 72 10.49 -3.41 11.37
C PRO A 72 9.83 -2.06 11.08
N SER A 73 10.02 -1.09 11.97
CA SER A 73 9.42 0.25 11.86
C SER A 73 10.16 1.19 10.91
N SER A 74 11.44 0.94 10.60
CA SER A 74 12.28 1.86 9.80
C SER A 74 13.30 1.16 8.91
N SER A 75 12.90 0.09 8.21
CA SER A 75 13.83 -0.56 7.27
C SER A 75 13.88 0.18 5.94
N LYS A 76 15.04 0.78 5.63
CA LYS A 76 15.31 1.39 4.32
C LYS A 76 15.71 0.37 3.25
N ALA A 77 15.81 -0.90 3.62
CA ALA A 77 16.29 -1.97 2.76
C ALA A 77 15.31 -3.15 2.72
N LYS A 78 15.48 -3.98 1.68
CA LYS A 78 14.81 -5.26 1.57
C LYS A 78 15.03 -6.09 2.83
N SER A 79 13.97 -6.70 3.35
CA SER A 79 14.02 -7.58 4.52
C SER A 79 13.32 -8.90 4.18
N CYS A 80 13.64 -9.98 4.87
CA CYS A 80 12.93 -11.26 4.73
C CYS A 80 12.08 -11.50 5.97
N TYR A 81 10.86 -11.99 5.80
CA TYR A 81 9.98 -12.36 6.89
C TYR A 81 9.71 -13.86 6.90
N PHE A 82 9.51 -14.41 8.09
CA PHE A 82 9.13 -15.79 8.33
C PHE A 82 8.05 -15.82 9.41
N MET A 83 6.90 -16.39 9.08
CA MET A 83 5.74 -16.47 9.98
C MET A 83 5.29 -17.91 10.12
N LYS A 84 5.08 -18.38 11.34
CA LYS A 84 4.48 -19.70 11.56
C LYS A 84 3.03 -19.70 11.12
N LYS A 85 2.57 -20.80 10.51
CA LYS A 85 1.15 -20.98 10.18
C LYS A 85 0.30 -21.23 11.42
N GLU A 86 0.88 -21.83 12.46
CA GLU A 86 0.22 -22.19 13.70
C GLU A 86 1.14 -21.91 14.90
N LYS A 87 0.54 -21.73 16.09
CA LYS A 87 1.27 -21.56 17.35
C LYS A 87 1.86 -22.89 17.81
N CYS A 88 3.07 -23.20 17.36
CA CYS A 88 3.75 -24.44 17.73
C CYS A 88 5.27 -24.27 17.76
N SER A 89 5.94 -25.16 18.49
CA SER A 89 7.39 -25.33 18.36
C SER A 89 7.71 -26.17 17.13
N ILE A 90 8.71 -25.76 16.36
CA ILE A 90 9.12 -26.44 15.14
C ILE A 90 10.37 -27.25 15.47
N LYS A 91 10.25 -28.58 15.45
CA LYS A 91 11.37 -29.50 15.69
C LYS A 91 12.41 -29.43 14.56
N LYS A 92 13.65 -29.80 14.86
CA LYS A 92 14.80 -29.73 13.93
C LYS A 92 14.58 -30.47 12.60
N ASP A 93 13.88 -31.60 12.65
CA ASP A 93 13.64 -32.45 11.47
C ASP A 93 12.34 -32.13 10.71
N SER A 94 11.59 -31.11 11.14
CA SER A 94 10.30 -30.77 10.53
C SER A 94 10.46 -30.12 9.13
N PRO A 95 9.52 -30.35 8.20
CA PRO A 95 9.53 -29.69 6.89
C PRO A 95 9.17 -28.20 7.02
N VAL A 96 10.16 -27.36 7.32
CA VAL A 96 9.99 -25.93 7.64
C VAL A 96 9.24 -25.16 6.55
N ASN A 97 9.51 -25.45 5.28
CA ASN A 97 8.85 -24.83 4.14
C ASN A 97 7.32 -25.04 4.11
N LYS A 98 6.80 -26.11 4.72
CA LYS A 98 5.36 -26.37 4.81
C LYS A 98 4.72 -25.69 6.03
N LEU A 99 5.51 -25.40 7.06
CA LEU A 99 5.05 -24.85 8.34
C LEU A 99 5.11 -23.33 8.42
N LEU A 100 5.85 -22.69 7.51
CA LEU A 100 6.03 -21.24 7.47
C LEU A 100 5.34 -20.60 6.27
N ASN A 101 4.83 -19.38 6.46
CA ASN A 101 4.62 -18.39 5.41
C ASN A 101 5.84 -17.46 5.42
N TYR A 102 6.54 -17.36 4.30
CA TYR A 102 7.78 -16.60 4.23
C TYR A 102 7.85 -15.84 2.91
N GLY A 103 8.62 -14.76 2.91
CA GLY A 103 8.68 -13.88 1.76
C GLY A 103 9.61 -12.70 1.98
N ASP A 104 9.62 -11.82 0.99
CA ASP A 104 10.36 -10.57 1.05
C ASP A 104 9.44 -9.42 1.45
N LEU A 105 9.98 -8.50 2.24
CA LEU A 105 9.38 -7.23 2.60
C LEU A 105 10.12 -6.12 1.87
N SER A 106 9.37 -5.33 1.10
CA SER A 106 9.88 -4.13 0.41
C SER A 106 10.31 -3.06 1.42
N SER A 107 11.30 -2.25 1.04
CA SER A 107 11.66 -1.03 1.78
C SER A 107 10.56 0.02 1.76
N ASN A 108 9.61 -0.08 0.82
CA ASN A 108 8.42 0.75 0.77
C ASN A 108 7.16 -0.13 0.82
N PRO A 109 6.68 -0.51 2.03
CA PRO A 109 5.58 -1.45 2.17
C PRO A 109 4.26 -0.92 1.62
N LEU A 110 4.04 0.41 1.71
CA LEU A 110 2.82 1.04 1.24
C LEU A 110 2.73 1.03 -0.29
N GLU A 111 3.82 1.36 -0.99
CA GLU A 111 3.87 1.27 -2.46
C GLU A 111 3.77 -0.18 -2.93
N ASN A 112 4.44 -1.11 -2.25
CA ASN A 112 4.34 -2.53 -2.57
C ASN A 112 2.90 -3.06 -2.40
N PHE A 113 2.21 -2.62 -1.34
CA PHE A 113 0.80 -2.96 -1.14
C PHE A 113 -0.09 -2.34 -2.23
N SER A 114 0.18 -1.10 -2.64
CA SER A 114 -0.51 -0.47 -3.78
C SER A 114 -0.37 -1.30 -5.05
N ALA A 115 0.86 -1.68 -5.40
CA ALA A 115 1.15 -2.52 -6.57
C ALA A 115 0.47 -3.89 -6.45
N PHE A 116 0.49 -4.51 -5.27
CA PHE A 116 -0.22 -5.78 -5.04
C PHE A 116 -1.73 -5.66 -5.27
N VAL A 117 -2.36 -4.58 -4.80
CA VAL A 117 -3.80 -4.35 -5.01
C VAL A 117 -4.12 -4.19 -6.50
N ASP A 118 -3.29 -3.45 -7.23
CA ASP A 118 -3.49 -3.16 -8.65
C ASP A 118 -3.17 -4.32 -9.58
N GLU A 119 -2.04 -4.99 -9.36
CA GLU A 119 -1.48 -5.97 -10.30
C GLU A 119 -1.88 -7.41 -9.98
N VAL A 120 -2.25 -7.69 -8.72
CA VAL A 120 -2.55 -9.06 -8.27
C VAL A 120 -3.99 -9.19 -7.79
N LEU A 121 -4.38 -8.41 -6.77
CA LEU A 121 -5.68 -8.58 -6.12
C LEU A 121 -6.84 -8.24 -7.06
N LEU A 122 -6.80 -7.07 -7.71
CA LEU A 122 -7.88 -6.62 -8.58
C LEU A 122 -8.09 -7.53 -9.79
N PRO A 123 -7.06 -7.94 -10.55
CA PRO A 123 -7.22 -8.89 -11.65
C PRO A 123 -7.75 -10.25 -11.18
N LEU A 124 -7.28 -10.74 -10.02
CA LEU A 124 -7.72 -12.02 -9.47
C LEU A 124 -9.20 -12.01 -9.08
N VAL A 125 -9.65 -10.95 -8.41
CA VAL A 125 -11.04 -10.81 -7.93
C VAL A 125 -12.00 -10.42 -9.05
N SER A 126 -11.55 -9.63 -10.03
CA SER A 126 -12.38 -9.14 -11.14
C SER A 126 -12.53 -10.16 -12.27
N ASN A 127 -11.87 -11.32 -12.20
CA ASN A 127 -12.09 -12.40 -13.14
C ASN A 127 -13.27 -13.26 -12.68
N LYS A 128 -14.42 -13.09 -13.32
CA LYS A 128 -15.66 -13.84 -13.01
C LYS A 128 -15.50 -15.35 -13.19
N GLU A 129 -14.61 -15.81 -14.06
CA GLU A 129 -14.35 -17.25 -14.29
C GLU A 129 -13.79 -17.95 -13.04
N ASN A 130 -13.14 -17.21 -12.14
CA ASN A 130 -12.64 -17.75 -10.87
C ASN A 130 -13.78 -18.08 -9.89
N TYR A 131 -15.00 -17.58 -10.13
CA TYR A 131 -16.11 -17.59 -9.18
C TYR A 131 -17.43 -18.08 -9.80
N MET A 132 -17.36 -19.01 -10.77
CA MET A 132 -18.55 -19.51 -11.49
C MET A 132 -19.65 -20.11 -10.60
N SER A 133 -19.30 -20.56 -9.39
CA SER A 133 -20.26 -21.09 -8.40
C SER A 133 -20.91 -20.02 -7.53
N TRP A 134 -20.46 -18.77 -7.60
CA TRP A 134 -20.97 -17.68 -6.76
C TRP A 134 -22.17 -16.99 -7.41
N PRO A 135 -23.21 -16.64 -6.63
CA PRO A 135 -24.26 -15.74 -7.08
C PRO A 135 -23.68 -14.39 -7.52
N ASP A 136 -24.25 -13.81 -8.58
CA ASP A 136 -23.81 -12.52 -9.16
C ASP A 136 -23.74 -11.39 -8.13
N ILE A 137 -24.70 -11.35 -7.20
CA ILE A 137 -24.78 -10.33 -6.15
C ILE A 137 -23.55 -10.38 -5.23
N ILE A 138 -23.06 -11.58 -4.90
CA ILE A 138 -21.89 -11.77 -4.03
C ILE A 138 -20.62 -11.38 -4.79
N TYR A 139 -20.52 -11.78 -6.06
CA TYR A 139 -19.40 -11.40 -6.92
C TYR A 139 -19.30 -9.88 -7.06
N ASP A 140 -20.41 -9.21 -7.41
CA ASP A 140 -20.46 -7.77 -7.59
C ASP A 140 -20.09 -7.01 -6.31
N ASP A 141 -20.52 -7.50 -5.14
CA ASP A 141 -20.18 -6.91 -3.85
C ASP A 141 -18.69 -7.05 -3.51
N ILE A 142 -18.09 -8.21 -3.76
CA ILE A 142 -16.66 -8.43 -3.51
C ILE A 142 -15.79 -7.60 -4.45
N VAL A 143 -16.16 -7.51 -5.73
CA VAL A 143 -15.47 -6.63 -6.69
C VAL A 143 -15.60 -5.17 -6.27
N LYS A 144 -16.77 -4.75 -5.78
CA LYS A 144 -16.99 -3.39 -5.25
C LYS A 144 -16.08 -3.12 -4.03
N HIS A 145 -15.95 -4.07 -3.10
CA HIS A 145 -15.06 -3.94 -1.95
C HIS A 145 -13.58 -3.88 -2.37
N ALA A 146 -13.15 -4.71 -3.32
CA ALA A 146 -11.78 -4.69 -3.84
C ALA A 146 -11.44 -3.35 -4.51
N ARG A 147 -12.35 -2.80 -5.33
CA ARG A 147 -12.21 -1.45 -5.90
C ARG A 147 -12.21 -0.36 -4.81
N GLY A 148 -13.00 -0.56 -3.76
CA GLY A 148 -13.01 0.30 -2.58
C GLY A 148 -11.64 0.32 -1.88
N LEU A 149 -11.01 -0.85 -1.70
CA LEU A 149 -9.68 -0.99 -1.14
C LEU A 149 -8.63 -0.28 -1.99
N LYS A 150 -8.62 -0.51 -3.31
CA LYS A 150 -7.73 0.20 -4.25
C LYS A 150 -7.79 1.70 -4.06
N ARG A 151 -9.00 2.26 -4.09
CA ARG A 151 -9.24 3.68 -3.88
C ARG A 151 -8.65 4.20 -2.56
N GLN A 152 -8.84 3.46 -1.46
CA GLN A 152 -8.29 3.86 -0.16
C GLN A 152 -6.76 3.77 -0.15
N THR A 153 -6.19 2.72 -0.73
CA THR A 153 -4.74 2.57 -0.86
C THR A 153 -4.13 3.72 -1.66
N ASP A 154 -4.72 4.11 -2.80
CA ASP A 154 -4.24 5.23 -3.60
C ASP A 154 -4.25 6.55 -2.82
N ILE A 155 -5.31 6.81 -2.06
CA ILE A 155 -5.42 7.99 -1.18
C ILE A 155 -4.30 7.97 -0.13
N ILE A 156 -4.10 6.85 0.55
CA ILE A 156 -3.09 6.71 1.61
C ILE A 156 -1.67 6.85 1.05
N VAL A 157 -1.38 6.25 -0.11
CA VAL A 157 -0.11 6.42 -0.84
C VAL A 157 0.13 7.88 -1.18
N GLY A 158 -0.89 8.58 -1.68
CA GLY A 158 -0.82 10.02 -1.94
C GLY A 158 -0.48 10.80 -0.67
N GLN A 159 -1.25 10.57 0.40
CA GLN A 159 -1.09 11.26 1.68
C GLN A 159 0.28 11.03 2.31
N ALA A 160 0.81 9.81 2.24
CA ALA A 160 2.15 9.47 2.70
C ALA A 160 3.24 10.23 1.93
N LYS A 161 2.98 10.60 0.67
CA LYS A 161 3.84 11.45 -0.17
C LYS A 161 3.55 12.95 -0.01
N GLY A 162 2.67 13.33 0.92
CA GLY A 162 2.26 14.72 1.14
C GLY A 162 1.31 15.28 0.08
N LYS A 163 0.70 14.43 -0.75
CA LYS A 163 -0.19 14.82 -1.85
C LYS A 163 -1.61 14.34 -1.63
N THR A 164 -2.58 15.12 -2.08
CA THR A 164 -3.99 14.76 -2.05
C THR A 164 -4.37 14.13 -3.38
N PHE A 165 -4.68 12.84 -3.37
CA PHE A 165 -5.05 12.10 -4.58
C PHE A 165 -6.58 11.99 -4.72
N LEU A 166 -7.09 12.33 -5.89
CA LEU A 166 -8.50 12.26 -6.26
C LEU A 166 -8.75 11.01 -7.11
N PRO A 167 -9.15 9.89 -6.49
CA PRO A 167 -9.31 8.63 -7.19
C PRO A 167 -10.42 8.72 -8.23
N LEU A 168 -10.13 8.25 -9.44
CA LEU A 168 -11.09 8.13 -10.54
C LEU A 168 -11.88 6.82 -10.43
N LEU A 169 -13.00 6.71 -11.15
CA LEU A 169 -13.70 5.43 -11.31
C LEU A 169 -12.75 4.45 -12.00
N THR A 170 -12.37 3.39 -11.30
CA THR A 170 -11.61 2.27 -11.87
C THR A 170 -12.58 1.48 -12.74
N ASP A 171 -12.52 1.72 -14.05
CA ASP A 171 -13.23 1.00 -15.11
C ASP A 171 -14.74 0.80 -14.89
N SER A 172 -15.50 1.89 -14.90
CA SER A 172 -16.78 1.82 -15.60
C SER A 172 -16.43 1.76 -17.09
N GLY A 173 -16.52 0.57 -17.70
CA GLY A 173 -16.02 0.29 -19.04
C GLY A 173 -16.18 1.44 -20.04
N ASP A 174 -15.13 1.68 -20.81
CA ASP A 174 -15.19 2.49 -22.03
C ASP A 174 -15.74 3.92 -21.84
N VAL A 175 -15.01 4.73 -21.09
CA VAL A 175 -15.09 6.19 -21.28
C VAL A 175 -14.32 6.62 -22.54
N SER A 176 -13.50 5.73 -23.11
CA SER A 176 -12.56 5.96 -24.22
C SER A 176 -12.88 5.27 -25.55
N SER A 177 -13.91 4.43 -25.67
CA SER A 177 -14.28 3.89 -26.98
C SER A 177 -15.22 4.85 -27.72
N GLY A 178 -14.66 5.56 -28.69
CA GLY A 178 -15.31 6.57 -29.53
C GLY A 178 -16.39 6.00 -30.45
N LYS A 179 -17.50 5.51 -29.90
CA LYS A 179 -18.69 5.13 -30.67
C LYS A 179 -19.96 5.70 -30.03
N LYS A 180 -20.47 6.73 -30.73
CA LYS A 180 -21.88 7.16 -30.88
C LYS A 180 -22.80 7.01 -29.66
N GLU A 181 -23.22 8.16 -29.13
CA GLU A 181 -24.50 8.38 -28.43
C GLU A 181 -25.02 7.19 -27.59
N ARG A 182 -24.20 6.71 -26.64
CA ARG A 182 -24.75 5.88 -25.57
C ARG A 182 -25.51 6.80 -24.64
N LYS A 183 -26.82 6.57 -24.48
CA LYS A 183 -27.64 7.18 -23.42
C LYS A 183 -26.81 7.18 -22.13
N ILE A 184 -26.58 8.37 -21.57
CA ILE A 184 -25.91 8.52 -20.28
C ILE A 184 -26.64 7.62 -19.28
N SER A 185 -25.98 6.56 -18.82
CA SER A 185 -26.62 5.63 -17.91
C SER A 185 -26.79 6.30 -16.55
N ARG A 186 -27.97 6.13 -15.94
CA ARG A 186 -28.24 6.71 -14.63
C ARG A 186 -27.25 6.22 -13.56
N SER A 187 -26.79 4.97 -13.68
CA SER A 187 -25.75 4.39 -12.83
C SER A 187 -24.40 5.09 -12.94
N LEU A 188 -24.01 5.53 -14.14
CA LEU A 188 -22.78 6.31 -14.33
C LEU A 188 -22.90 7.68 -13.67
N VAL A 189 -24.04 8.37 -13.83
CA VAL A 189 -24.29 9.66 -13.16
C VAL A 189 -24.18 9.50 -11.65
N TYR A 190 -24.88 8.53 -11.04
CA TYR A 190 -24.79 8.28 -9.59
C TYR A 190 -23.36 7.96 -9.12
N SER A 191 -22.59 7.25 -9.93
CA SER A 191 -21.18 6.94 -9.62
C SER A 191 -20.32 8.20 -9.64
N ILE A 192 -20.54 9.10 -10.61
CA ILE A 192 -19.85 10.39 -10.69
C ILE A 192 -20.26 11.29 -9.52
N GLU A 193 -21.55 11.39 -9.21
CA GLU A 193 -22.06 12.16 -8.06
C GLU A 193 -21.40 11.72 -6.74
N SER A 194 -21.30 10.41 -6.53
CA SER A 194 -20.62 9.83 -5.37
C SER A 194 -19.14 10.21 -5.30
N LEU A 195 -18.46 10.29 -6.46
CA LEU A 195 -17.08 10.77 -6.51
C LEU A 195 -16.95 12.26 -6.20
N VAL A 196 -17.86 13.10 -6.71
CA VAL A 196 -17.86 14.54 -6.41
C VAL A 196 -17.97 14.76 -4.90
N ILE A 197 -18.83 14.00 -4.22
CA ILE A 197 -18.93 14.03 -2.75
C ILE A 197 -17.62 13.59 -2.11
N ALA A 198 -17.00 12.50 -2.55
CA ALA A 198 -15.75 12.03 -1.96
C ALA A 198 -14.60 13.03 -2.17
N TRP A 199 -14.51 13.63 -3.36
CA TRP A 199 -13.49 14.63 -3.69
C TRP A 199 -13.68 15.92 -2.91
N SER A 200 -14.92 16.38 -2.70
CA SER A 200 -15.17 17.59 -1.91
C SER A 200 -14.65 17.45 -0.48
N HIS A 201 -14.87 16.30 0.16
CA HIS A 201 -14.32 16.02 1.49
C HIS A 201 -12.78 15.99 1.49
N GLN A 202 -12.14 15.41 0.47
CA GLN A 202 -10.68 15.36 0.39
C GLN A 202 -10.05 16.74 0.15
N ILE A 203 -10.60 17.50 -0.79
CA ILE A 203 -10.15 18.87 -1.11
C ILE A 203 -10.35 19.78 0.10
N HIS A 204 -11.49 19.69 0.77
CA HIS A 204 -11.75 20.47 1.97
C HIS A 204 -10.72 20.17 3.08
N LYS A 205 -10.38 18.89 3.29
CA LYS A 205 -9.29 18.51 4.22
C LYS A 205 -7.93 19.10 3.84
N ALA A 206 -7.61 19.17 2.53
CA ALA A 206 -6.37 19.78 2.05
C ALA A 206 -6.34 21.29 2.27
N LEU A 207 -7.45 21.99 1.98
CA LEU A 207 -7.59 23.44 2.17
C LEU A 207 -7.48 23.83 3.65
N LEU A 208 -8.08 23.04 4.54
CA LEU A 208 -8.07 23.23 6.00
C LEU A 208 -6.72 22.89 6.67
N LYS A 209 -5.69 22.46 5.94
CA LYS A 209 -4.35 22.32 6.52
C LYS A 209 -3.87 23.70 6.98
N ASP A 210 -3.42 23.77 8.23
CA ASP A 210 -3.03 25.01 8.91
C ASP A 210 -1.55 24.93 9.33
N SER A 211 -0.81 26.02 9.11
CA SER A 211 0.61 26.14 9.49
C SER A 211 0.78 26.20 11.01
N ALA A 212 -0.27 26.60 11.75
CA ALA A 212 -0.22 26.71 13.20
C ALA A 212 -0.23 25.36 13.94
N LYS A 213 -0.51 24.24 13.27
CA LYS A 213 -0.62 22.92 13.94
C LYS A 213 0.59 22.54 14.79
N PRO A 214 1.85 22.62 14.30
CA PRO A 214 3.02 22.30 15.14
C PRO A 214 3.10 23.20 16.38
N LEU A 215 2.72 24.48 16.26
CA LEU A 215 2.69 25.40 17.39
C LEU A 215 1.61 25.01 18.42
N LEU A 216 0.40 24.65 17.95
CA LEU A 216 -0.70 24.17 18.79
C LEU A 216 -0.38 22.83 19.47
N ASP A 217 0.41 21.99 18.81
CA ASP A 217 0.91 20.71 19.34
C ASP A 217 2.11 20.90 20.30
N ASN A 218 2.45 22.15 20.65
CA ASN A 218 3.60 22.54 21.48
C ASN A 218 4.97 22.09 20.93
N LEU A 219 5.07 21.89 19.61
CA LEU A 219 6.30 21.56 18.90
C LEU A 219 6.96 22.86 18.46
N HIS A 220 7.75 23.49 19.34
CA HIS A 220 8.48 24.76 19.12
C HIS A 220 9.06 24.92 17.70
N PRO A 221 8.30 25.45 16.72
CA PRO A 221 8.69 25.39 15.33
C PRO A 221 9.57 26.59 15.00
N ASN A 222 10.57 26.39 14.14
CA ASN A 222 11.38 27.50 13.63
C ASN A 222 10.73 28.10 12.36
N PRO A 223 11.15 29.30 11.90
CA PRO A 223 10.57 29.93 10.72
C PRO A 223 10.69 29.11 9.43
N LEU A 224 11.65 28.18 9.32
CA LEU A 224 11.79 27.33 8.13
C LEU A 224 10.62 26.34 8.02
N VAL A 225 10.06 25.88 9.15
CA VAL A 225 8.88 24.99 9.17
C VAL A 225 7.69 25.65 8.46
N GLU A 226 7.49 26.95 8.64
CA GLU A 226 6.40 27.68 7.99
C GLU A 226 6.65 27.83 6.47
N ILE A 227 7.89 28.12 6.07
CA ILE A 227 8.27 28.17 4.64
C ILE A 227 8.03 26.82 3.97
N ASP A 228 8.47 25.73 4.60
CA ASP A 228 8.31 24.38 4.05
C ASP A 228 6.84 23.94 4.02
N PHE A 229 6.04 24.34 5.02
CA PHE A 229 4.60 24.14 5.02
C PHE A 229 3.95 24.82 3.81
N TRP A 230 4.23 26.10 3.56
CA TRP A 230 3.60 26.83 2.45
C TRP A 230 4.05 26.30 1.08
N LYS A 231 5.32 25.87 0.94
CA LYS A 231 5.79 25.17 -0.27
C LYS A 231 5.04 23.86 -0.50
N ALA A 232 4.89 23.04 0.55
CA ALA A 232 4.18 21.77 0.47
C ALA A 232 2.68 21.99 0.16
N LYS A 233 2.03 22.97 0.81
CA LYS A 233 0.62 23.33 0.57
C LYS A 233 0.41 23.80 -0.86
N ALA A 234 1.27 24.68 -1.38
CA ALA A 234 1.19 25.14 -2.77
C ALA A 234 1.36 23.98 -3.77
N ALA A 235 2.32 23.08 -3.54
CA ALA A 235 2.52 21.91 -4.39
C ALA A 235 1.33 20.94 -4.36
N ASP A 236 0.72 20.73 -3.19
CA ASP A 236 -0.47 19.89 -3.01
C ASP A 236 -1.69 20.49 -3.74
N LEU A 237 -1.94 21.80 -3.60
CA LEU A 237 -3.04 22.49 -4.29
C LEU A 237 -2.86 22.52 -5.81
N LEU A 238 -1.63 22.72 -6.30
CA LEU A 238 -1.33 22.61 -7.72
C LEU A 238 -1.62 21.20 -8.24
N ASN A 239 -1.24 20.17 -7.48
CA ASN A 239 -1.50 18.79 -7.84
C ASN A 239 -3.01 18.47 -7.87
N ILE A 240 -3.80 19.00 -6.94
CA ILE A 240 -5.26 18.90 -6.96
C ILE A 240 -5.82 19.60 -8.21
N PHE A 241 -5.35 20.81 -8.52
CA PHE A 241 -5.78 21.56 -9.70
C PHE A 241 -5.49 20.81 -11.00
N GLU A 242 -4.31 20.20 -11.15
CA GLU A 242 -3.95 19.38 -12.30
C GLU A 242 -4.88 18.15 -12.44
N GLN A 243 -5.16 17.46 -11.33
CA GLN A 243 -6.08 16.32 -11.31
C GLN A 243 -7.50 16.72 -11.73
N LEU A 244 -8.02 17.84 -11.23
CA LEU A 244 -9.34 18.35 -11.61
C LEU A 244 -9.39 18.82 -13.07
N ASN A 245 -8.27 19.25 -13.64
CA ASN A 245 -8.14 19.62 -15.04
C ASN A 245 -7.92 18.46 -15.99
N ALA A 246 -7.71 17.24 -15.48
CA ALA A 246 -7.52 16.07 -16.32
C ALA A 246 -8.71 15.86 -17.28
N SER A 247 -8.43 15.40 -18.50
CA SER A 247 -9.44 15.21 -19.54
C SER A 247 -10.63 14.35 -19.10
N LYS A 248 -10.36 13.28 -18.34
CA LYS A 248 -11.38 12.39 -17.76
C LYS A 248 -12.30 13.12 -16.78
N VAL A 249 -11.76 13.98 -15.92
CA VAL A 249 -12.55 14.76 -14.95
C VAL A 249 -13.40 15.82 -15.65
N ARG A 250 -12.84 16.48 -16.67
CA ARG A 250 -13.61 17.40 -17.53
C ARG A 250 -14.76 16.70 -18.25
N GLN A 251 -14.57 15.45 -18.68
CA GLN A 251 -15.65 14.65 -19.28
C GLN A 251 -16.72 14.29 -18.25
N MET A 252 -16.35 13.94 -17.01
CA MET A 252 -17.32 13.71 -15.93
C MET A 252 -18.16 14.96 -15.64
N ALA A 253 -17.55 16.15 -15.64
CA ALA A 253 -18.26 17.40 -15.48
C ALA A 253 -19.30 17.64 -16.60
N LYS A 254 -18.93 17.35 -17.85
CA LYS A 254 -19.87 17.41 -18.99
C LYS A 254 -21.03 16.42 -18.85
N ILE A 255 -20.77 15.22 -18.35
CA ILE A 255 -21.82 14.22 -18.11
C ILE A 255 -22.81 14.73 -17.05
N LEU A 256 -22.32 15.32 -15.94
CA LEU A 256 -23.19 15.91 -14.91
C LEU A 256 -24.03 17.06 -15.46
N GLU A 257 -23.43 17.92 -16.30
CA GLU A 257 -24.13 19.03 -16.95
C GLU A 257 -25.22 18.53 -17.90
N GLN A 258 -24.91 17.58 -18.77
CA GLN A 258 -25.86 16.99 -19.72
C GLN A 258 -26.99 16.23 -19.03
N ALA A 259 -26.72 15.62 -17.88
CA ALA A 259 -27.72 14.92 -17.08
C ALA A 259 -28.58 15.86 -16.20
N ASN A 260 -28.32 17.18 -16.21
CA ASN A 260 -28.90 18.15 -15.26
C ASN A 260 -28.79 17.68 -13.80
N SER A 261 -27.62 17.12 -13.44
CA SER A 261 -27.38 16.63 -12.07
C SER A 261 -27.27 17.80 -11.09
N SER A 262 -27.85 17.63 -9.90
CA SER A 262 -27.72 18.57 -8.78
C SER A 262 -26.27 18.72 -8.28
N TYR A 263 -25.40 17.77 -8.57
CA TYR A 263 -23.99 17.79 -8.16
C TYR A 263 -23.07 18.56 -9.13
N PHE A 264 -23.58 19.05 -10.25
CA PHE A 264 -22.79 19.88 -11.17
C PHE A 264 -22.36 21.22 -10.53
N LEU A 265 -23.26 21.87 -9.77
CA LEU A 265 -22.94 23.11 -9.06
C LEU A 265 -21.89 22.87 -7.95
N PRO A 266 -22.08 21.90 -7.03
CA PRO A 266 -21.03 21.52 -6.07
C PRO A 266 -19.68 21.21 -6.71
N PHE A 267 -19.65 20.55 -7.87
CA PHE A 267 -18.41 20.30 -8.60
C PHE A 267 -17.73 21.62 -9.04
N LYS A 268 -18.49 22.58 -9.59
CA LYS A 268 -17.96 23.90 -9.97
C LYS A 268 -17.45 24.68 -8.76
N ASP A 269 -18.16 24.66 -7.65
CA ASP A 269 -17.77 25.39 -6.45
C ASP A 269 -16.52 24.78 -5.81
N MET A 270 -16.45 23.45 -5.76
CA MET A 270 -15.24 22.72 -5.38
C MET A 270 -14.05 23.09 -6.27
N PHE A 271 -14.23 23.15 -7.59
CA PHE A 271 -13.17 23.56 -8.51
C PHE A 271 -12.71 25.00 -8.24
N LYS A 272 -13.65 25.94 -8.05
CA LYS A 272 -13.34 27.33 -7.73
C LYS A 272 -12.56 27.47 -6.42
N SER A 273 -12.90 26.67 -5.40
CA SER A 273 -12.23 26.72 -4.09
C SER A 273 -10.74 26.34 -4.12
N VAL A 274 -10.29 25.66 -5.19
CA VAL A 274 -8.88 25.30 -5.40
C VAL A 274 -8.14 26.36 -6.20
N VAL A 275 -8.85 27.14 -7.02
CA VAL A 275 -8.27 28.16 -7.92
C VAL A 275 -8.20 29.54 -7.28
N ALA A 276 -9.14 29.86 -6.39
CA ALA A 276 -9.23 31.12 -5.66
C ALA A 276 -8.16 31.22 -4.56
#